data_AF-A0AAE0MB24-F1
#
_entry.id   AF-A0AAE0MB24-F1
#
_cell.length_a   1.000
_cell.length_b   1.000
_cell.length_c   1.000
_cell.angle_alpha   90.00
_cell.angle_beta   90.00
_cell.angle_gamma   90.00
#
_symmetry.space_group_name_H-M   'P 1'
#
loop_
_entity.id
_entity.type
_entity.pdbx_description
1 polymer ?
#
loop_
_entity_poly.entity_id
_entity_poly.type
_entity_poly.pdbx_seq_one_letter_code
_entity_poly.pdbx_strand_id
1 'polypeptide(L)'
;MASGYGLHGGPGRCFPFWQELLACYVVNSNADDDSGKQKCGLALEDYYECLHHKKEAARVKALQAAYRKAEAERSRESAPTAGQIRNLGLLNKDDDTAKVLGAR
;
A
#
# COMPACT_ATOMS: atom_id res chain seq x y z
N MET A 1 5.78 -23.71 18.38
CA MET A 1 5.59 -23.06 17.07
C MET A 1 5.24 -21.60 17.30
N ALA A 2 6.04 -20.65 16.83
CA ALA A 2 5.71 -19.21 16.91
C ALA A 2 4.91 -18.76 15.68
N SER A 3 3.87 -19.52 15.31
CA SER A 3 3.10 -19.40 14.06
C SER A 3 2.15 -18.19 14.07
N GLY A 4 2.69 -16.99 14.32
CA GLY A 4 1.90 -15.77 14.41
C GLY A 4 2.59 -14.57 15.08
N TYR A 5 3.79 -14.74 15.64
CA TYR A 5 4.47 -13.65 16.35
C TYR A 5 5.53 -12.98 15.45
N GLY A 6 5.58 -11.65 15.49
CA GLY A 6 6.58 -10.82 14.84
C GLY A 6 7.83 -10.60 15.69
N LEU A 7 8.80 -9.85 15.16
CA LEU A 7 10.09 -9.59 15.81
C LEU A 7 9.97 -8.93 17.19
N HIS A 8 8.89 -8.18 17.44
CA HIS A 8 8.64 -7.49 18.71
C HIS A 8 7.78 -8.29 19.69
N GLY A 9 7.53 -9.57 19.42
CA GLY A 9 6.70 -10.43 20.27
C GLY A 9 5.19 -10.17 20.19
N GLY A 10 4.76 -9.16 19.43
CA GLY A 10 3.35 -8.93 19.06
C GLY A 10 2.92 -9.77 17.85
N PRO A 11 1.65 -9.67 17.42
CA PRO A 11 1.18 -10.33 16.21
C PRO A 11 1.99 -9.90 14.99
N GLY A 12 2.32 -10.85 14.12
CA GLY A 12 3.02 -10.59 12.86
C GLY A 12 2.19 -9.77 11.89
N ARG A 13 2.83 -9.11 10.91
CA ARG A 13 2.16 -8.20 9.96
C ARG A 13 0.93 -8.79 9.28
N CYS A 14 1.01 -10.04 8.83
CA CYS A 14 -0.06 -10.75 8.11
C CYS A 14 -0.85 -11.72 9.01
N PHE A 15 -0.68 -11.64 10.33
CA PHE A 15 -1.37 -12.53 11.26
C PHE A 15 -2.90 -12.38 11.23
N PRO A 16 -3.50 -11.18 11.09
CA PRO A 16 -4.95 -11.06 10.96
C PRO A 16 -5.52 -11.82 9.74
N PHE A 17 -4.88 -11.73 8.57
CA PHE A 17 -5.31 -12.47 7.38
C PHE A 17 -5.17 -13.99 7.55
N TRP A 18 -4.13 -14.43 8.26
CA TRP A 18 -3.98 -15.83 8.62
C TRP A 18 -5.10 -16.33 9.54
N GLN A 19 -5.54 -15.51 10.50
CA GLN A 19 -6.67 -15.84 11.38
C GLN A 19 -7.97 -15.98 10.60
N GLU A 20 -8.24 -15.10 9.64
CA GLU A 20 -9.42 -15.19 8.76
C GLU A 20 -9.41 -16.47 7.90
N LEU A 21 -8.25 -16.82 7.33
CA LEU A 21 -8.09 -18.07 6.58
C LEU A 21 -8.34 -19.30 7.47
N LEU A 22 -7.76 -19.32 8.68
CA LEU A 22 -7.98 -20.40 9.63
C LEU A 22 -9.44 -20.49 10.08
N ALA A 23 -10.08 -19.36 10.36
CA ALA A 23 -11.50 -19.32 10.70
C ALA A 23 -12.35 -19.93 9.58
N CYS A 24 -12.04 -19.61 8.32
CA CYS A 24 -12.73 -20.19 7.18
C CYS A 24 -12.49 -21.72 7.06
N TYR A 25 -11.25 -22.18 7.26
CA TYR A 25 -10.93 -23.61 7.23
C TYR A 25 -11.64 -24.38 8.35
N VAL A 26 -11.69 -23.85 9.57
CA VAL A 26 -12.37 -24.50 10.70
C VAL A 26 -13.87 -24.65 10.45
N VAL A 27 -14.50 -23.71 9.77
CA VAL A 27 -15.94 -23.77 9.45
C VAL A 27 -16.24 -24.71 8.27
N ASN A 28 -15.31 -24.84 7.31
CA ASN A 28 -15.57 -25.52 6.04
C ASN A 28 -14.83 -26.84 5.85
N SER A 29 -13.96 -27.25 6.77
CA SER A 29 -13.25 -28.54 6.71
C SER A 29 -13.22 -29.22 8.07
N ASN A 30 -13.02 -30.52 8.07
CA ASN A 30 -12.81 -31.32 9.28
C ASN A 30 -11.64 -32.30 9.04
N ALA A 31 -11.34 -33.14 10.03
CA ALA A 31 -10.17 -34.03 9.95
C ALA A 31 -10.26 -35.09 8.83
N ASP A 32 -11.48 -35.41 8.38
CA ASP A 32 -11.74 -36.49 7.41
C ASP A 32 -12.06 -35.96 5.99
N ASP A 33 -12.46 -34.69 5.87
CA ASP A 33 -12.81 -34.03 4.60
C ASP A 33 -12.27 -32.59 4.53
N ASP A 34 -11.31 -32.41 3.62
CA ASP A 34 -10.63 -31.14 3.32
C ASP A 34 -11.18 -30.43 2.08
N SER A 35 -12.16 -31.01 1.38
CA SER A 35 -12.68 -30.48 0.10
C SER A 35 -13.25 -29.06 0.23
N GLY A 36 -13.83 -28.73 1.40
CA GLY A 36 -14.40 -27.42 1.66
C GLY A 36 -13.37 -26.29 1.84
N LYS A 37 -12.07 -26.57 1.97
CA LYS A 37 -11.01 -25.54 1.99
C LYS A 37 -10.98 -24.70 0.72
N GLN A 38 -11.43 -25.27 -0.40
CA GLN A 38 -11.57 -24.58 -1.70
C GLN A 38 -12.47 -23.33 -1.60
N LYS A 39 -13.48 -23.34 -0.72
CA LYS A 39 -14.39 -22.20 -0.50
C LYS A 39 -13.68 -20.98 0.09
N CYS A 40 -12.54 -21.20 0.74
CA CYS A 40 -11.74 -20.16 1.41
C CYS A 40 -10.69 -19.53 0.49
N GLY A 41 -10.81 -19.71 -0.83
CA GLY A 41 -9.86 -19.18 -1.81
C GLY A 41 -9.63 -17.68 -1.71
N LEU A 42 -10.67 -16.89 -1.41
CA LEU A 42 -10.53 -15.42 -1.26
C LEU A 42 -9.68 -15.05 -0.03
N ALA A 43 -9.96 -15.65 1.13
CA ALA A 43 -9.16 -15.43 2.34
C ALA A 43 -7.70 -15.89 2.15
N LEU A 44 -7.50 -16.98 1.40
CA LEU A 44 -6.18 -17.47 1.03
C LEU A 44 -5.45 -16.47 0.15
N GLU A 45 -6.12 -15.91 -0.86
CA GLU A 45 -5.56 -14.88 -1.72
C GLU A 45 -5.14 -13.63 -0.94
N ASP A 46 -5.93 -13.16 0.01
CA ASP A 46 -5.61 -12.00 0.84
C ASP A 46 -4.38 -12.24 1.72
N TYR A 47 -4.28 -13.43 2.31
CA TYR A 47 -3.09 -13.83 3.06
C TYR A 47 -1.82 -13.85 2.19
N TYR A 48 -1.90 -14.42 0.98
CA TYR A 48 -0.77 -14.42 0.04
C TYR A 48 -0.46 -13.04 -0.53
N GLU A 49 -1.47 -12.19 -0.68
CA GLU A 49 -1.30 -10.79 -1.06
C GLU A 49 -0.48 -10.07 0.00
N CYS A 50 -0.87 -10.15 1.28
CA CYS A 50 -0.11 -9.52 2.36
C CYS A 50 1.34 -10.02 2.46
N LEU A 51 1.60 -11.30 2.16
CA LEU A 51 2.96 -11.85 2.22
C LEU A 51 3.88 -11.38 1.09
N HIS A 52 3.33 -11.15 -0.11
CA HIS A 52 4.12 -10.99 -1.32
C HIS A 52 3.84 -9.70 -2.11
N HIS A 53 2.78 -8.97 -1.76
CA HIS A 53 2.37 -7.71 -2.35
C HIS A 53 2.33 -7.71 -3.89
N LYS A 54 1.99 -8.85 -4.51
CA LYS A 54 2.05 -9.01 -5.98
C LYS A 54 1.04 -8.10 -6.69
N LYS A 55 -0.20 -8.06 -6.18
CA LYS A 55 -1.28 -7.25 -6.74
C LYS A 55 -0.97 -5.76 -6.55
N GLU A 56 -0.47 -5.37 -5.38
CA GLU A 56 0.00 -4.01 -5.10
C GLU A 56 1.14 -3.59 -6.05
N ALA A 57 2.20 -4.38 -6.18
CA ALA A 57 3.33 -4.06 -7.04
C ALA A 57 2.92 -3.90 -8.51
N ALA A 58 2.04 -4.77 -9.01
CA ALA A 58 1.48 -4.66 -10.36
C ALA A 58 0.67 -3.37 -10.55
N ARG A 59 -0.19 -3.04 -9.57
CA ARG A 59 -1.00 -1.81 -9.59
C ARG A 59 -0.12 -0.55 -9.56
N VAL A 60 0.87 -0.50 -8.67
CA VAL A 60 1.79 0.63 -8.56
C VAL A 60 2.57 0.82 -9.86
N LYS A 61 3.04 -0.27 -10.47
CA LYS A 61 3.74 -0.21 -11.77
C LYS A 61 2.84 0.36 -12.88
N ALA A 62 1.57 -0.05 -12.94
CA ALA A 62 0.61 0.47 -13.90
C ALA A 62 0.33 1.97 -13.67
N LEU A 63 0.15 2.38 -12.42
CA LEU A 63 -0.06 3.79 -12.05
C LEU A 63 1.15 4.65 -12.38
N GLN A 64 2.36 4.19 -12.08
CA GLN A 64 3.59 4.91 -12.40
C GLN A 64 3.80 5.05 -13.92
N ALA A 65 3.46 4.03 -14.70
CA ALA A 65 3.53 4.11 -16.15
C ALA A 65 2.54 5.16 -16.71
N ALA A 66 1.30 5.15 -16.23
CA ALA A 66 0.30 6.15 -16.60
C ALA A 66 0.72 7.57 -16.18
N TYR A 67 1.25 7.72 -14.97
CA TYR A 67 1.73 8.99 -14.44
C TYR A 67 2.87 9.57 -15.28
N ARG A 68 3.88 8.76 -15.63
CA ARG A 68 5.00 9.19 -16.50
C ARG A 68 4.54 9.58 -17.89
N LYS A 69 3.55 8.87 -18.45
CA LYS A 69 2.95 9.24 -19.73
C LYS A 69 2.25 10.60 -19.64
N ALA A 70 1.47 10.82 -18.59
CA ALA A 70 0.81 12.11 -18.36
C ALA A 70 1.80 13.26 -18.10
N GLU A 71 2.92 13.00 -17.40
CA GLU A 71 3.98 14.00 -17.21
C GLU A 71 4.67 14.38 -18.53
N ALA A 72 4.89 13.42 -19.44
CA ALA A 72 5.47 13.71 -20.74
C ALA A 72 4.54 14.52 -21.65
N GLU A 73 3.22 14.37 -21.49
CA GLU A 73 2.20 15.13 -22.22
C GLU A 73 1.95 16.53 -21.62
N ARG A 74 2.31 16.75 -20.35
CA ARG A 74 2.17 18.05 -19.66
C ARG A 74 3.23 19.05 -20.14
N SER A 75 2.79 20.28 -20.41
CA SER A 75 3.71 21.39 -20.69
C SER A 75 4.60 21.68 -19.46
N ARG A 76 5.84 22.11 -19.68
CA ARG A 76 6.77 22.51 -18.61
C ARG A 76 6.22 23.63 -17.71
N GLU A 77 5.27 24.41 -18.21
CA GLU A 77 4.51 25.42 -17.46
C GLU A 77 3.70 24.83 -16.30
N SER A 78 3.37 23.54 -16.38
CA SER A 78 2.53 22.83 -15.41
C SER A 78 3.32 22.28 -14.21
N ALA A 79 4.63 22.53 -14.16
CA ALA A 79 5.50 22.11 -13.06
C ALA A 79 5.28 23.01 -11.83
N PRO A 80 5.24 22.45 -10.61
CA PRO A 80 5.08 23.23 -9.40
C PRO A 80 6.28 24.19 -9.23
N THR A 81 5.98 25.45 -8.95
CA THR A 81 6.99 26.47 -8.69
C THR A 81 7.72 26.18 -7.37
N ALA A 82 8.94 26.70 -7.22
CA ALA A 82 9.74 26.48 -6.00
C ALA A 82 9.02 26.92 -4.71
N GLY A 83 8.18 27.96 -4.78
CA GLY A 83 7.34 28.41 -3.66
C GLY A 83 6.22 27.42 -3.31
N GLN A 84 5.58 26.81 -4.33
CA GLN A 84 4.57 25.76 -4.12
C GLN A 84 5.17 24.50 -3.50
N ILE A 85 6.37 24.08 -3.93
CA ILE A 85 7.05 22.90 -3.35
C ILE A 85 7.41 23.15 -1.87
N ARG A 86 7.95 24.32 -1.54
CA ARG A 86 8.38 24.67 -0.17
C ARG A 86 7.24 24.77 0.82
N ASN A 87 6.08 25.25 0.37
CA ASN A 87 4.89 25.38 1.19
C ASN A 87 3.92 24.20 1.05
N LEU A 88 4.35 23.09 0.44
CA LEU A 88 3.51 21.90 0.21
C LEU A 88 2.18 22.24 -0.50
N GLY A 89 2.17 23.28 -1.34
CA GLY A 89 1.00 23.76 -2.06
C GLY A 89 0.07 24.70 -1.30
N LEU A 90 0.45 25.20 -0.11
CA LEU A 90 -0.34 26.20 0.62
C LEU A 90 -0.35 27.55 -0.11
N LEU A 91 -1.54 28.09 -0.35
CA LEU A 91 -1.76 29.41 -0.96
C LEU A 91 -1.47 30.53 0.05
N ASN A 92 -1.01 31.69 -0.43
CA ASN A 92 -0.74 32.90 0.37
C ASN A 92 0.37 32.78 1.43
N LYS A 93 1.41 31.96 1.17
CA LYS A 93 2.61 31.84 2.02
C LYS A 93 3.85 32.45 1.38
N ASP A 94 3.67 33.58 0.71
CA ASP A 94 4.76 34.26 0.02
C ASP A 94 5.79 34.82 1.02
N ASP A 95 5.34 35.27 2.20
CA ASP A 95 6.20 35.74 3.29
C ASP A 95 7.12 34.64 3.84
N ASP A 96 6.59 33.42 4.02
CA ASP A 96 7.37 32.26 4.46
C ASP A 96 8.41 31.89 3.39
N THR A 97 8.03 32.00 2.11
CA THR A 97 8.94 31.77 0.97
C THR A 97 10.06 32.81 0.94
N ALA A 98 9.75 34.09 1.17
CA ALA A 98 10.69 35.20 1.17
C ALA A 98 11.70 35.12 2.33
N LYS A 99 11.25 34.74 3.53
CA LYS A 99 12.12 34.54 4.71
C LYS A 99 13.21 33.48 4.48
N VAL A 100 12.89 32.44 3.71
CA VAL A 100 13.83 31.33 3.44
C VAL A 100 14.76 31.64 2.26
N LEU A 101 14.35 32.47 1.29
CA LEU A 101 15.18 32.85 0.15
C LEU A 101 16.16 33.97 0.45
N GLY A 102 15.88 34.80 1.47
CA GLY A 102 16.64 36.01 1.73
C GLY A 102 16.39 37.05 0.63
N ALA A 103 16.12 38.29 1.01
CA ALA A 103 16.09 39.39 0.04
C ALA A 103 17.49 39.46 -0.62
N ARG A 104 17.57 39.12 -1.91
CA ARG A 104 18.68 39.54 -2.75
C ARG A 104 18.46 40.97 -3.19
#